data_AF-A0A6P7GRX2-F1
#
_entry.id   AF-A0A6P7GRX2-F1
#
_cell.length_a   1.000
_cell.length_b   1.000
_cell.length_c   1.000
_cell.angle_alpha   90.00
_cell.angle_beta   90.00
_cell.angle_gamma   90.00
#
_symmetry.space_group_name_H-M   'P 1'
#
loop_
_entity.id
_entity.type
_entity.pdbx_description
1 polymer ?
#
loop_
_entity_poly.entity_id
_entity_poly.type
_entity_poly.pdbx_seq_one_letter_code
_entity_poly.pdbx_strand_id
1 'polypeptide(L)'
;GQAIVQLAKTVPDVTIFGVCSKGKHEALKTAESPIDHLLERGSDYASEIRKVSPDGVDIVLDCLCGEECNKGYTLLKPMGRYILYGSSNVVTGETKSFFSAARSWWQVDKISPLKLFDENRTLSGFNLRRLMYQQHGDEYVKQTVQKVFSLFQEQKIKPLLDSTWALEDVAEAMQKMHDRKNVGKVILDPSLEPKPKPATPAKGKNKEDKKKQSSEEKKEPEEKKEENAKEEKKEEPVVNGDSAGESPDSKKEASS
;
A
#
# COMPACT_ATOMS: atom_id res chain seq x y z
N GLY A 1 12.17 -1.15 6.69
CA GLY A 1 12.63 -2.49 6.30
C GLY A 1 14.00 -2.76 6.89
N GLN A 2 15.07 -2.56 6.12
CA GLN A 2 16.42 -3.00 6.49
C GLN A 2 16.93 -2.54 7.86
N ALA A 3 16.70 -1.28 8.25
CA ALA A 3 17.06 -0.81 9.59
C ALA A 3 16.39 -1.62 10.73
N ILE A 4 15.13 -2.03 10.54
CA ILE A 4 14.42 -2.88 11.51
C ILE A 4 15.09 -4.25 11.60
N VAL A 5 15.49 -4.84 10.46
CA VAL A 5 16.16 -6.15 10.42
C VAL A 5 17.47 -6.08 11.20
N GLN A 6 18.30 -5.07 10.95
CA GLN A 6 19.57 -4.89 11.66
C GLN A 6 19.35 -4.70 13.16
N LEU A 7 18.39 -3.87 13.57
CA LEU A 7 18.06 -3.67 14.99
C LEU A 7 17.53 -4.96 15.64
N ALA A 8 16.65 -5.68 14.97
CA ALA A 8 16.11 -6.95 15.48
C ALA A 8 17.20 -8.00 15.67
N LYS A 9 18.19 -8.06 14.78
CA LYS A 9 19.35 -8.96 14.90
C LYS A 9 20.31 -8.59 16.05
N THR A 10 20.17 -7.42 16.68
CA THR A 10 20.90 -7.10 17.92
C THR A 10 20.32 -7.80 19.15
N VAL A 11 19.12 -8.39 19.03
CA VAL A 11 18.45 -9.15 20.08
C VAL A 11 18.59 -10.64 19.77
N PRO A 12 18.97 -11.48 20.77
CA PRO A 12 19.09 -12.91 20.56
C PRO A 12 17.72 -13.54 20.24
N ASP A 13 17.76 -14.64 19.48
CA ASP A 13 16.60 -15.53 19.23
C ASP A 13 15.38 -14.85 18.58
N VAL A 14 15.61 -13.84 17.72
CA VAL A 14 14.55 -13.19 16.93
C VAL A 14 14.48 -13.77 15.51
N THR A 15 13.31 -14.34 15.18
CA THR A 15 12.95 -14.77 13.82
C THR A 15 12.30 -13.63 13.04
N ILE A 16 12.81 -13.33 11.85
CA ILE A 16 12.38 -12.18 11.03
C ILE A 16 11.70 -12.64 9.73
N PHE A 17 10.44 -12.26 9.58
CA PHE A 17 9.70 -12.36 8.32
C PHE A 17 9.72 -11.02 7.58
N GLY A 18 10.14 -11.03 6.32
CA GLY A 18 10.19 -9.83 5.47
C GLY A 18 9.30 -9.98 4.24
N VAL A 19 8.27 -9.16 4.11
CA VAL A 19 7.38 -9.15 2.95
C VAL A 19 7.83 -8.08 1.96
N CYS A 20 8.19 -8.49 0.74
CA CYS A 20 8.59 -7.56 -0.32
C CYS A 20 8.41 -8.16 -1.73
N SER A 21 8.58 -7.35 -2.77
CA SER A 21 8.54 -7.83 -4.16
C SER A 21 9.65 -8.84 -4.44
N LYS A 22 9.34 -9.91 -5.19
CA LYS A 22 10.28 -10.98 -5.55
C LYS A 22 11.61 -10.50 -6.12
N GLY A 23 11.59 -9.44 -6.95
CA GLY A 23 12.81 -8.86 -7.53
C GLY A 23 13.81 -8.29 -6.50
N LYS A 24 13.43 -8.16 -5.22
CA LYS A 24 14.35 -7.75 -4.14
C LYS A 24 14.89 -8.92 -3.33
N HIS A 25 14.33 -10.13 -3.48
CA HIS A 25 14.66 -11.26 -2.62
C HIS A 25 16.14 -11.61 -2.67
N GLU A 26 16.73 -11.66 -3.86
CA GLU A 26 18.15 -11.97 -4.03
C GLU A 26 19.04 -10.94 -3.30
N ALA A 27 18.84 -9.66 -3.59
CA ALA A 27 19.59 -8.58 -2.96
C ALA A 27 19.42 -8.53 -1.42
N LEU A 28 18.27 -8.96 -0.90
CA LEU A 28 18.01 -9.01 0.54
C LEU A 28 18.52 -10.29 1.22
N LYS A 29 18.72 -11.38 0.48
CA LYS A 29 19.37 -12.61 0.98
C LYS A 29 20.87 -12.42 1.11
N THR A 30 21.48 -11.67 0.21
CA THR A 30 22.92 -11.41 0.18
C THR A 30 23.33 -10.14 0.94
N ALA A 31 22.37 -9.43 1.52
CA ALA A 31 22.64 -8.29 2.39
C ALA A 31 23.40 -8.73 3.65
N GLU A 32 24.19 -7.81 4.24
CA GLU A 32 24.97 -8.07 5.47
C GLU A 32 24.11 -8.58 6.64
N SER A 33 22.83 -8.18 6.68
CA SER A 33 21.85 -8.70 7.63
C SER A 33 20.72 -9.41 6.89
N PRO A 34 20.87 -10.73 6.63
CA PRO A 34 19.86 -11.48 5.90
C PRO A 34 18.56 -11.60 6.71
N ILE A 35 17.45 -11.59 5.99
CA ILE A 35 16.11 -11.85 6.54
C ILE A 35 15.88 -13.36 6.55
N ASP A 36 15.41 -13.91 7.68
CA ASP A 36 15.25 -15.36 7.85
C ASP A 36 14.22 -15.95 6.88
N HIS A 37 13.08 -15.28 6.72
CA HIS A 37 12.01 -15.68 5.81
C HIS A 37 11.55 -14.53 4.92
N LEU A 38 11.98 -14.56 3.66
CA LEU A 38 11.53 -13.62 2.63
C LEU A 38 10.26 -14.11 1.95
N LEU A 39 9.21 -13.30 2.03
CA LEU A 39 7.89 -13.58 1.49
C LEU A 39 7.56 -12.60 0.38
N GLU A 40 6.84 -13.07 -0.64
CA GLU A 40 6.45 -12.27 -1.78
C GLU A 40 5.23 -11.40 -1.45
N ARG A 41 5.30 -10.10 -1.75
CA ARG A 41 4.14 -9.22 -1.59
C ARG A 41 3.04 -9.63 -2.56
N GLY A 42 1.82 -9.81 -2.05
CA GLY A 42 0.65 -10.21 -2.84
C GLY A 42 0.40 -11.73 -2.86
N SER A 43 1.32 -12.53 -2.34
CA SER A 43 1.04 -13.94 -2.03
C SER A 43 0.26 -14.05 -0.70
N ASP A 44 -0.21 -15.27 -0.40
CA ASP A 44 -0.72 -15.61 0.93
C ASP A 44 0.42 -15.79 1.95
N TYR A 45 1.11 -14.69 2.25
CA TYR A 45 2.23 -14.69 3.19
C TYR A 45 1.80 -15.07 4.61
N ALA A 46 0.52 -14.90 4.97
CA ALA A 46 0.01 -15.25 6.28
C ALA A 46 0.06 -16.78 6.50
N SER A 47 -0.33 -17.55 5.49
CA SER A 47 -0.18 -19.00 5.50
C SER A 47 1.28 -19.44 5.53
N GLU A 48 2.16 -18.79 4.77
CA GLU A 48 3.60 -19.09 4.80
C GLU A 48 4.23 -18.82 6.18
N ILE A 49 3.83 -17.73 6.85
CA ILE A 49 4.25 -17.47 8.23
C ILE A 49 3.79 -18.61 9.15
N ARG A 50 2.53 -19.03 9.05
CA ARG A 50 1.95 -20.08 9.91
C ARG A 50 2.58 -21.45 9.71
N LYS A 51 3.20 -21.73 8.56
CA LYS A 51 4.00 -22.96 8.38
C LYS A 51 5.24 -23.00 9.27
N VAL A 52 5.81 -21.82 9.57
CA VAL A 52 7.01 -21.69 10.40
C VAL A 52 6.67 -21.37 11.86
N SER A 53 5.66 -20.52 12.07
CA SER A 53 5.15 -20.13 13.38
C SER A 53 3.62 -20.24 13.41
N PRO A 54 3.07 -21.42 13.75
CA PRO A 54 1.64 -21.71 13.68
C PRO A 54 0.74 -20.73 14.46
N ASP A 55 1.24 -20.23 15.58
CA ASP A 55 0.52 -19.28 16.45
C ASP A 55 0.62 -17.82 15.96
N GLY A 56 1.42 -17.55 14.92
CA GLY A 56 1.62 -16.22 14.35
C GLY A 56 2.92 -15.56 14.79
N VAL A 57 2.90 -14.24 15.00
CA VAL A 57 4.09 -13.43 15.34
C VAL A 57 3.85 -12.53 16.55
N ASP A 58 4.93 -12.19 17.24
CA ASP A 58 4.89 -11.34 18.43
C ASP A 58 4.77 -9.85 18.07
N ILE A 59 5.36 -9.43 16.95
CA ILE A 59 5.34 -8.04 16.50
C ILE A 59 5.07 -7.96 15.00
N VAL A 60 4.13 -7.10 14.61
CA VAL A 60 3.91 -6.68 13.21
C VAL A 60 4.23 -5.20 13.08
N LEU A 61 5.11 -4.88 12.13
CA LEU A 61 5.50 -3.52 11.79
C LEU A 61 4.95 -3.18 10.40
N ASP A 62 3.86 -2.43 10.35
CA ASP A 62 3.18 -2.08 9.10
C ASP A 62 3.54 -0.67 8.59
N CYS A 63 3.98 -0.60 7.33
CA CYS A 63 4.25 0.66 6.61
C CYS A 63 3.25 0.94 5.47
N LEU A 64 2.25 0.09 5.28
CA LEU A 64 1.32 0.11 4.16
C LEU A 64 -0.05 0.67 4.58
N CYS A 65 -0.61 0.20 5.70
CA CYS A 65 -2.00 0.40 6.12
C CYS A 65 -3.04 -0.28 5.19
N GLY A 66 -4.32 -0.12 5.50
CA GLY A 66 -5.45 -0.66 4.74
C GLY A 66 -5.69 -2.14 5.02
N GLU A 67 -5.85 -2.95 3.98
CA GLU A 67 -6.11 -4.39 4.07
C GLU A 67 -5.03 -5.16 4.85
N GLU A 68 -3.80 -4.67 4.81
CA GLU A 68 -2.65 -5.25 5.52
C GLU A 68 -2.77 -5.12 7.05
N CYS A 69 -3.57 -4.16 7.54
CA CYS A 69 -3.83 -4.00 8.96
C CYS A 69 -4.56 -5.21 9.54
N ASN A 70 -5.64 -5.64 8.88
CA ASN A 70 -6.41 -6.79 9.34
C ASN A 70 -5.60 -8.08 9.25
N LYS A 71 -4.84 -8.29 8.16
CA LYS A 71 -3.96 -9.47 8.01
C LYS A 71 -2.86 -9.49 9.07
N GLY A 72 -2.20 -8.36 9.31
CA GLY A 72 -1.18 -8.23 10.34
C GLY A 72 -1.75 -8.47 11.74
N TYR A 73 -2.93 -7.92 12.03
CA TYR A 73 -3.59 -8.09 13.32
C TYR A 73 -3.99 -9.54 13.62
N THR A 74 -4.52 -10.27 12.63
CA THR A 74 -4.90 -11.70 12.80
C THR A 74 -3.70 -12.64 12.85
N LEU A 75 -2.52 -12.17 12.45
CA LEU A 75 -1.25 -12.87 12.61
C LEU A 75 -0.62 -12.70 14.00
N LEU A 76 -1.17 -11.86 14.88
CA LEU A 76 -0.58 -11.68 16.21
C LEU A 76 -0.83 -12.88 17.12
N LYS A 77 0.20 -13.30 17.84
CA LYS A 77 0.05 -14.15 19.03
C LYS A 77 -0.69 -13.40 20.16
N PRO A 78 -1.20 -14.09 21.19
CA PRO A 78 -1.53 -13.43 22.45
C PRO A 78 -0.34 -12.59 22.95
N MET A 79 -0.62 -11.42 23.51
CA MET A 79 0.36 -10.37 23.87
C MET A 79 1.09 -9.71 22.69
N GLY A 80 0.73 -10.07 21.46
CA GLY A 80 1.33 -9.53 20.25
C GLY A 80 1.02 -8.04 20.03
N ARG A 81 1.92 -7.36 19.32
CA ARG A 81 1.84 -5.92 19.05
C ARG A 81 1.83 -5.64 17.56
N TYR A 82 0.81 -4.95 17.10
CA TYR A 82 0.78 -4.34 15.79
C TYR A 82 1.11 -2.86 15.91
N ILE A 83 2.07 -2.40 15.09
CA ILE A 83 2.53 -1.01 15.06
C ILE A 83 2.45 -0.50 13.62
N LEU A 84 1.52 0.42 13.38
CA LEU A 84 1.42 1.17 12.13
C LEU A 84 2.40 2.36 12.16
N TYR A 85 3.35 2.40 11.23
CA TYR A 85 4.32 3.49 11.13
C TYR A 85 4.42 4.12 9.73
N GLY A 86 3.58 3.68 8.80
CA GLY A 86 3.49 4.26 7.46
C GLY A 86 2.14 3.96 6.83
N SER A 87 1.74 4.81 5.88
CA SER A 87 0.47 4.70 5.16
C SER A 87 0.71 4.65 3.66
N SER A 88 1.69 3.85 3.21
CA SER A 88 2.16 3.86 1.82
C SER A 88 1.07 3.47 0.82
N ASN A 89 0.02 2.74 1.23
CA ASN A 89 -1.14 2.43 0.38
C ASN A 89 -2.15 3.58 0.29
N VAL A 90 -2.12 4.54 1.22
CA VAL A 90 -3.00 5.72 1.23
C VAL A 90 -2.45 6.83 0.31
N VAL A 91 -1.17 6.74 -0.08
CA VAL A 91 -0.44 7.78 -0.84
C VAL A 91 -0.22 7.39 -2.32
N THR A 92 -0.77 6.26 -2.80
CA THR A 92 -0.49 5.72 -4.15
C THR A 92 -1.20 6.40 -5.33
N GLY A 93 -1.79 7.58 -5.17
CA GLY A 93 -2.48 8.30 -6.25
C GLY A 93 -1.83 9.64 -6.56
N GLU A 94 -1.48 9.90 -7.82
CA GLU A 94 -1.19 11.26 -8.33
C GLU A 94 -2.37 12.21 -8.13
N THR A 95 -3.58 11.66 -7.97
CA THR A 95 -4.79 12.37 -7.57
C THR A 95 -5.31 11.81 -6.25
N LYS A 96 -5.61 12.71 -5.31
CA LYS A 96 -6.21 12.39 -4.00
C LYS A 96 -7.62 11.81 -4.21
N SER A 97 -7.73 10.51 -4.43
CA SER A 97 -9.05 9.87 -4.38
C SER A 97 -9.45 9.66 -2.93
N PHE A 98 -10.24 10.58 -2.40
CA PHE A 98 -10.85 10.51 -1.06
C PHE A 98 -11.62 9.19 -0.84
N PHE A 99 -12.11 8.56 -1.92
CA PHE A 99 -12.80 7.27 -1.91
C PHE A 99 -11.91 6.08 -1.51
N SER A 100 -10.64 6.03 -1.96
CA SER A 100 -9.72 4.95 -1.56
C SER A 100 -9.27 5.09 -0.11
N ALA A 101 -9.15 6.34 0.38
CA ALA A 101 -8.90 6.64 1.77
C ALA A 101 -10.08 6.21 2.67
N ALA A 102 -11.32 6.53 2.30
CA ALA A 102 -12.51 6.14 3.05
C ALA A 102 -12.71 4.61 3.12
N ARG A 103 -12.48 3.89 2.00
CA ARG A 103 -12.54 2.41 1.99
C ARG A 103 -11.46 1.78 2.88
N SER A 104 -10.26 2.35 2.88
CA SER A 104 -9.17 1.90 3.75
C SER A 104 -9.49 2.16 5.22
N TRP A 105 -10.15 3.27 5.53
CA TRP A 105 -10.58 3.64 6.88
C TRP A 105 -11.67 2.69 7.41
N TRP A 106 -12.67 2.38 6.58
CA TRP A 106 -13.78 1.48 6.95
C TRP A 106 -13.34 0.03 7.28
N GLN A 107 -12.18 -0.40 6.79
CA GLN A 107 -11.62 -1.70 7.15
C GLN A 107 -10.86 -1.69 8.48
N VAL A 108 -10.35 -0.54 8.91
CA VAL A 108 -9.69 -0.36 10.21
C VAL A 108 -10.72 -0.25 11.35
N ASP A 109 -11.94 0.24 11.05
CA ASP A 109 -13.09 0.32 11.99
C ASP A 109 -13.54 -1.03 12.58
N LYS A 110 -12.96 -2.15 12.15
CA LYS A 110 -13.27 -3.50 12.65
C LYS A 110 -12.51 -3.92 13.92
N ILE A 111 -11.52 -3.14 14.37
CA ILE A 111 -10.73 -3.48 15.57
C ILE A 111 -11.23 -2.65 16.76
N SER A 112 -12.11 -3.24 17.57
CA SER A 112 -12.68 -2.59 18.76
C SER A 112 -11.82 -2.82 20.02
N PRO A 113 -11.90 -1.94 21.03
CA PRO A 113 -11.22 -2.15 22.32
C PRO A 113 -11.58 -3.46 23.03
N LEU A 114 -12.85 -3.91 22.94
CA LEU A 114 -13.28 -5.19 23.51
C LEU A 114 -12.56 -6.37 22.85
N LYS A 115 -12.40 -6.34 21.52
CA LYS A 115 -11.65 -7.36 20.79
C LYS A 115 -10.17 -7.40 21.21
N LEU A 116 -9.55 -6.23 21.41
CA LEU A 116 -8.17 -6.14 21.90
C LEU A 116 -8.03 -6.76 23.30
N PHE A 117 -9.01 -6.50 24.18
CA PHE A 117 -9.08 -7.06 25.54
C PHE A 117 -9.23 -8.58 25.50
N ASP A 118 -10.19 -9.10 24.75
CA ASP A 118 -10.49 -10.54 24.69
C ASP A 118 -9.32 -11.34 24.04
N GLU A 119 -8.71 -10.79 22.99
CA GLU A 119 -7.61 -11.46 22.27
C GLU A 119 -6.22 -11.19 22.88
N ASN A 120 -6.13 -10.35 23.91
CA ASN A 120 -4.88 -9.92 24.54
C ASN A 120 -3.88 -9.32 23.54
N ARG A 121 -4.31 -8.41 22.67
CA ARG A 121 -3.46 -7.82 21.61
C ARG A 121 -3.36 -6.31 21.73
N THR A 122 -2.25 -5.75 21.24
CA THR A 122 -2.07 -4.29 21.15
C THR A 122 -2.10 -3.82 19.70
N LEU A 123 -2.91 -2.79 19.43
CA LEU A 123 -2.90 -2.03 18.17
C LEU A 123 -2.38 -0.62 18.47
N SER A 124 -1.30 -0.21 17.80
CA SER A 124 -0.66 1.09 18.06
C SER A 124 -0.18 1.76 16.78
N GLY A 125 -0.04 3.09 16.84
CA GLY A 125 0.44 3.92 15.73
C GLY A 125 1.68 4.70 16.14
N PHE A 126 2.61 4.87 15.21
CA PHE A 126 3.83 5.64 15.41
C PHE A 126 4.05 6.62 14.26
N ASN A 127 4.20 7.90 14.59
CA ASN A 127 4.52 8.93 13.61
C ASN A 127 5.63 9.84 14.15
N LEU A 128 6.86 9.60 13.70
CA LEU A 128 8.04 10.33 14.18
C LEU A 128 7.92 11.84 13.99
N ARG A 129 7.39 12.31 12.86
CA ARG A 129 7.23 13.74 12.58
C ARG A 129 6.29 14.40 13.59
N ARG A 130 5.14 13.77 13.88
CA ARG A 130 4.18 14.28 14.86
C ARG A 130 4.75 14.23 16.28
N LEU A 131 5.39 13.13 16.65
CA LEU A 131 6.01 12.98 17.96
C LEU A 131 7.05 14.09 18.21
N MET A 132 7.94 14.30 17.25
CA MET A 132 9.03 15.27 17.38
C MET A 132 8.55 16.73 17.32
N TYR A 133 7.62 17.08 16.42
CA TYR A 133 7.29 18.50 16.16
C TYR A 133 5.91 18.95 16.63
N GLN A 134 5.04 18.04 17.09
CA GLN A 134 3.65 18.36 17.46
C GLN A 134 3.24 17.83 18.85
N GLN A 135 4.06 16.99 19.47
CA GLN A 135 3.72 16.30 20.73
C GLN A 135 4.85 16.41 21.77
N HIS A 136 5.77 17.35 21.60
CA HIS A 136 6.87 17.61 22.56
C HIS A 136 7.74 16.37 22.88
N GLY A 137 7.90 15.48 21.90
CA GLY A 137 8.70 14.26 22.03
C GLY A 137 10.15 14.41 21.59
N ASP A 138 10.63 15.62 21.37
CA ASP A 138 11.97 15.92 20.83
C ASP A 138 13.10 15.40 21.73
N GLU A 139 13.02 15.57 23.06
CA GLU A 139 14.04 15.04 23.98
C GLU A 139 14.06 13.50 23.98
N TYR A 140 12.88 12.86 23.95
CA TYR A 140 12.78 11.40 23.82
C TYR A 140 13.38 10.90 22.51
N VAL A 141 13.10 11.59 21.40
CA VAL A 141 13.64 11.26 20.07
C VAL A 141 15.16 11.44 20.07
N LYS A 142 15.68 12.53 20.64
CA LYS A 142 17.12 12.80 20.76
C LYS A 142 17.83 11.69 21.53
N GLN A 143 17.32 11.29 22.69
CA GLN A 143 17.87 10.17 23.46
C GLN A 143 17.82 8.85 22.68
N THR A 144 16.76 8.63 21.90
CA THR A 144 16.63 7.44 21.04
C THR A 144 17.67 7.46 19.91
N VAL A 145 17.88 8.60 19.25
CA VAL A 145 18.90 8.77 18.20
C VAL A 145 20.31 8.54 18.75
N GLN A 146 20.61 8.99 19.96
CA GLN A 146 21.90 8.72 20.61
C GLN A 146 22.18 7.22 20.79
N LYS A 147 21.14 6.42 21.13
CA LYS A 147 21.26 4.95 21.19
C LYS A 147 21.55 4.36 19.81
N VAL A 148 20.88 4.85 18.76
CA VAL A 148 21.14 4.42 17.38
C VAL A 148 22.57 4.75 16.95
N PHE A 149 23.09 5.93 17.29
CA PHE A 149 24.49 6.29 17.01
C PHE A 149 25.49 5.45 17.78
N SER A 150 25.17 5.06 19.01
CA SER A 150 26.02 4.13 19.77
C SER A 150 26.12 2.78 19.06
N LEU A 151 24.99 2.22 18.61
CA LEU A 151 24.97 0.98 17.82
C LEU A 151 25.76 1.11 16.51
N PHE A 152 25.69 2.27 15.85
CA PHE A 152 26.44 2.53 14.63
C PHE A 152 27.95 2.61 14.89
N GLN A 153 28.38 3.31 15.95
CA GLN A 153 29.79 3.39 16.35
C GLN A 153 30.35 2.02 16.74
N GLU A 154 29.54 1.19 17.39
CA GLU A 154 29.85 -0.21 17.71
C GLU A 154 29.79 -1.15 16.49
N GLN A 155 29.51 -0.63 15.29
CA GLN A 155 29.38 -1.39 14.03
C GLN A 155 28.30 -2.48 14.07
N LYS A 156 27.33 -2.39 15.00
CA LYS A 156 26.19 -3.32 15.10
C LYS A 156 25.12 -3.06 14.04
N ILE A 157 25.08 -1.84 13.50
CA ILE A 157 24.19 -1.45 12.42
C ILE A 157 24.98 -0.67 11.36
N LYS A 158 24.58 -0.82 10.09
CA LYS A 158 25.20 -0.14 8.95
C LYS A 158 24.11 0.31 7.96
N PRO A 159 23.96 1.62 7.70
CA PRO A 159 22.98 2.10 6.74
C PRO A 159 23.20 1.48 5.36
N LEU A 160 22.17 0.80 4.83
CA LEU A 160 22.20 0.28 3.47
C LEU A 160 21.88 1.41 2.48
N LEU A 161 22.88 1.81 1.69
CA LEU A 161 22.72 2.78 0.61
C LEU A 161 22.34 2.06 -0.68
N ASP A 162 21.32 2.57 -1.37
CA ASP A 162 20.90 2.07 -2.68
C ASP A 162 21.58 2.82 -3.82
N SER A 163 21.53 4.15 -3.78
CA SER A 163 22.07 5.02 -4.82
C SER A 163 22.26 6.45 -4.33
N THR A 164 23.25 7.12 -4.89
CA THR A 164 23.54 8.54 -4.67
C THR A 164 23.36 9.28 -6.00
N TRP A 165 22.75 10.46 -5.95
CA TRP A 165 22.37 11.26 -7.10
C TRP A 165 22.77 12.72 -6.89
N ALA A 166 23.09 13.43 -7.99
CA ALA A 166 23.21 14.88 -7.97
C ALA A 166 21.84 15.53 -7.71
N LEU A 167 21.83 16.81 -7.30
CA LEU A 167 20.58 17.54 -7.04
C LEU A 167 19.71 17.69 -8.30
N GLU A 168 20.36 17.84 -9.46
CA GLU A 168 19.74 17.99 -10.76
C GLU A 168 19.03 16.71 -11.24
N ASP A 169 19.42 15.55 -10.70
CA ASP A 169 18.86 14.23 -11.01
C ASP A 169 17.76 13.82 -10.00
N VAL A 170 17.23 14.77 -9.23
CA VAL A 170 16.21 14.51 -8.20
C VAL A 170 14.95 13.87 -8.78
N ALA A 171 14.57 14.18 -10.02
CA ALA A 171 13.39 13.62 -10.65
C ALA A 171 13.54 12.10 -10.85
N GLU A 172 14.69 11.66 -11.36
CA GLU A 172 15.04 10.26 -11.57
C GLU A 172 15.20 9.52 -10.22
N ALA A 173 15.80 10.17 -9.24
CA ALA A 173 15.93 9.65 -7.87
C ALA A 173 14.55 9.42 -7.21
N MET A 174 13.64 10.39 -7.34
CA MET A 174 12.26 10.30 -6.88
C MET A 174 11.48 9.22 -7.64
N GLN A 175 11.66 9.12 -8.96
CA GLN A 175 11.01 8.08 -9.77
C GLN A 175 11.44 6.67 -9.33
N LYS A 176 12.74 6.44 -9.08
CA LYS A 176 13.24 5.15 -8.56
C LYS A 176 12.57 4.78 -7.24
N MET A 177 12.38 5.75 -6.36
CA MET A 177 11.71 5.55 -5.07
C MET A 177 10.21 5.30 -5.23
N HIS A 178 9.55 6.05 -6.12
CA HIS A 178 8.13 5.89 -6.43
C HIS A 178 7.81 4.51 -7.03
N ASP A 179 8.63 4.06 -7.98
CA ASP A 179 8.59 2.72 -8.57
C ASP A 179 8.93 1.62 -7.55
N ARG A 180 9.32 1.99 -6.32
CA ARG A 180 9.79 1.11 -5.25
C ARG A 180 10.95 0.22 -5.71
N LYS A 181 11.80 0.68 -6.63
CA LYS A 181 12.95 -0.08 -7.17
C LYS A 181 14.18 -0.01 -6.27
N ASN A 182 14.23 0.92 -5.33
CA ASN A 182 15.36 1.05 -4.41
C ASN A 182 15.45 -0.11 -3.39
N VAL A 183 16.68 -0.56 -3.12
CA VAL A 183 17.04 -1.49 -2.05
C VAL A 183 17.99 -0.77 -1.10
N GLY A 184 17.41 -0.09 -0.10
CA GLY A 184 18.16 0.80 0.78
C GLY A 184 17.81 2.27 0.54
N LYS A 185 18.68 3.15 1.03
CA LYS A 185 18.47 4.59 1.05
C LYS A 185 18.94 5.25 -0.25
N VAL A 186 18.10 6.09 -0.82
CA VAL A 186 18.44 7.02 -1.92
C VAL A 186 18.95 8.32 -1.31
N ILE A 187 20.11 8.79 -1.75
CA ILE A 187 20.80 9.99 -1.25
C ILE A 187 20.90 11.02 -2.37
N LEU A 188 20.70 12.30 -2.03
CA LEU A 188 21.09 13.43 -2.86
C LEU A 188 22.39 13.99 -2.29
N ASP A 189 23.39 14.15 -3.14
CA ASP A 189 24.71 14.67 -2.80
C ASP A 189 24.96 15.96 -3.62
N PRO A 190 24.98 17.14 -2.95
CA PRO A 190 25.23 18.41 -3.60
C PRO A 190 26.62 18.54 -4.26
N SER A 191 27.54 17.61 -4.00
CA SER A 191 28.88 17.62 -4.57
C SER A 191 29.00 16.82 -5.88
N LEU A 192 27.97 16.07 -6.28
CA LEU A 192 27.99 15.29 -7.51
C LEU A 192 27.59 16.12 -8.73
N GLU A 193 28.24 15.85 -9.85
CA GLU A 193 27.83 16.36 -11.16
C GLU A 193 26.65 15.54 -11.72
N PRO A 194 25.75 16.17 -12.50
CA PRO A 194 24.60 15.50 -13.10
C PRO A 194 25.02 14.41 -14.08
N LYS A 195 24.23 13.33 -14.14
CA LYS A 195 24.44 12.30 -15.17
C LYS A 195 24.12 12.86 -16.56
N PRO A 196 24.93 12.55 -17.59
CA PRO A 196 24.62 12.99 -18.94
C PRO A 196 23.28 12.40 -19.38
N LYS A 197 22.30 13.28 -19.64
CA LYS A 197 20.97 12.88 -20.11
C LYS A 197 21.10 12.28 -21.52
N PRO A 198 20.43 11.15 -21.81
CA PRO A 198 20.36 10.64 -23.18
C PRO A 198 19.80 11.74 -24.09
N ALA A 199 20.51 12.03 -25.19
CA ALA A 199 20.03 12.98 -26.18
C ALA A 199 18.61 12.56 -26.60
N THR A 200 17.63 13.42 -26.35
CA THR A 200 16.27 13.19 -26.83
C THR A 200 16.33 13.19 -28.35
N PRO A 201 15.93 12.11 -29.05
CA PRO A 201 15.91 12.14 -30.50
C PRO A 201 14.99 13.28 -30.92
N ALA A 202 15.55 14.23 -31.68
CA ALA A 202 14.82 15.37 -32.20
C ALA A 202 13.56 14.86 -32.91
N LYS A 203 12.39 15.30 -32.46
CA LYS A 203 11.11 15.02 -33.11
C LYS A 203 11.16 15.68 -34.49
N GLY A 204 11.55 14.92 -35.50
CA GLY A 204 11.59 15.37 -36.89
C GLY A 204 10.21 15.87 -37.29
N LYS A 205 10.14 17.15 -37.67
CA LYS A 205 9.04 17.73 -38.42
C LYS A 205 8.99 17.02 -39.78
N ASN A 206 8.08 16.07 -39.97
CA ASN A 206 7.57 15.72 -41.29
C ASN A 206 6.04 15.76 -41.22
N LYS A 207 5.51 16.96 -41.47
CA LYS A 207 4.08 17.22 -41.62
C LYS A 207 3.85 18.10 -42.84
N GLU A 208 4.38 17.67 -43.98
CA GLU A 208 4.10 18.15 -45.33
C GLU A 208 4.47 16.97 -46.25
N ASP A 209 3.71 16.72 -47.32
CA ASP A 209 3.81 15.57 -48.27
C ASP A 209 2.93 14.32 -48.03
N LYS A 210 1.68 14.51 -47.57
CA LYS A 210 0.57 13.58 -47.89
C LYS A 210 -0.68 14.30 -48.40
N LYS A 211 -0.48 15.27 -49.30
CA LYS A 211 -1.58 15.98 -49.98
C LYS A 211 -1.27 16.15 -51.47
N LYS A 212 -1.08 15.05 -52.19
CA LYS A 212 -1.04 14.98 -53.67
C LYS A 212 -0.97 13.51 -54.12
N GLN A 213 -2.08 12.78 -54.00
CA GLN A 213 -2.44 11.61 -54.83
C GLN A 213 -3.69 10.94 -54.23
N SER A 214 -4.86 11.47 -54.60
CA SER A 214 -6.14 10.74 -54.77
C SER A 214 -7.27 11.76 -54.87
N SER A 215 -7.27 12.56 -55.93
CA SER A 215 -8.39 13.43 -56.31
C SER A 215 -8.54 13.36 -57.83
N GLU A 216 -9.10 12.25 -58.28
CA GLU A 216 -9.67 11.93 -59.61
C GLU A 216 -10.01 10.43 -59.45
N GLU A 217 -11.26 9.99 -59.28
CA GLU A 217 -12.41 10.21 -60.14
C GLU A 217 -13.72 10.40 -59.36
N LYS A 218 -14.55 11.32 -59.88
CA LYS A 218 -15.96 11.55 -59.51
C LYS A 218 -16.85 10.42 -60.04
N LYS A 219 -17.93 10.09 -59.30
CA LYS A 219 -19.32 10.27 -59.75
C LYS A 219 -20.34 9.79 -58.70
N GLU A 220 -21.16 10.73 -58.25
CA GLU A 220 -22.48 10.58 -57.63
C GLU A 220 -23.53 10.20 -58.72
N PRO A 221 -24.78 9.76 -58.39
CA PRO A 221 -25.72 10.51 -57.52
C PRO A 221 -26.62 9.71 -56.57
N GLU A 222 -27.20 10.45 -55.62
CA GLU A 222 -28.28 10.08 -54.70
C GLU A 222 -29.58 9.62 -55.42
N GLU A 223 -30.30 8.66 -54.81
CA GLU A 223 -31.75 8.58 -54.93
C GLU A 223 -32.41 8.08 -53.63
N LYS A 224 -33.55 8.70 -53.31
CA LYS A 224 -34.40 8.59 -52.11
C LYS A 224 -35.11 7.24 -51.98
N LYS A 225 -35.51 6.86 -50.76
CA LYS A 225 -36.93 6.61 -50.40
C LYS A 225 -37.17 6.32 -48.91
N GLU A 226 -38.27 6.90 -48.44
CA GLU A 226 -38.94 6.71 -47.16
C GLU A 226 -39.67 5.36 -47.05
N GLU A 227 -40.06 5.09 -45.79
CA GLU A 227 -41.31 4.46 -45.32
C GLU A 227 -41.38 2.96 -44.93
N ASN A 228 -41.75 2.82 -43.65
CA ASN A 228 -42.79 1.97 -43.06
C ASN A 228 -42.47 0.56 -42.49
N ALA A 229 -42.54 0.53 -41.15
CA ALA A 229 -43.57 -0.14 -40.35
C ALA A 229 -43.34 -1.56 -39.79
N LYS A 230 -43.53 -1.62 -38.46
CA LYS A 230 -44.20 -2.65 -37.62
C LYS A 230 -43.51 -4.01 -37.38
N GLU A 231 -43.21 -4.27 -36.10
CA GLU A 231 -43.92 -5.21 -35.21
C GLU A 231 -43.27 -5.13 -33.81
N GLU A 232 -43.89 -4.43 -32.85
CA GLU A 232 -44.65 -5.00 -31.72
C GLU A 232 -44.09 -6.29 -31.08
N LYS A 233 -43.60 -6.17 -29.84
CA LYS A 233 -44.33 -6.75 -28.69
C LYS A 233 -43.99 -6.09 -27.35
N LYS A 234 -45.08 -5.66 -26.71
CA LYS A 234 -45.30 -5.30 -25.29
C LYS A 234 -44.79 -6.44 -24.38
N GLU A 235 -44.38 -6.22 -23.13
CA GLU A 235 -45.24 -5.77 -22.01
C GLU A 235 -44.48 -5.02 -20.91
N GLU A 236 -45.28 -4.20 -20.22
CA GLU A 236 -44.99 -3.18 -19.22
C GLU A 236 -45.08 -3.72 -17.76
N PRO A 237 -44.73 -2.90 -16.74
CA PRO A 237 -44.35 -3.34 -15.40
C PRO A 237 -45.54 -3.42 -14.43
N VAL A 238 -45.36 -4.09 -13.28
CA VAL A 238 -46.33 -4.07 -12.18
C VAL A 238 -45.76 -3.29 -10.98
N VAL A 239 -46.60 -2.38 -10.51
CA VAL A 239 -46.43 -1.40 -9.42
C VAL A 239 -47.00 -1.95 -8.09
N ASN A 240 -46.49 -1.42 -6.97
CA ASN A 240 -46.93 -1.62 -5.58
C ASN A 240 -48.40 -1.23 -5.29
N GLY A 241 -49.01 -1.82 -4.23
CA GLY A 241 -50.15 -1.22 -3.52
C GLY A 241 -50.98 -2.11 -2.58
N ASP A 242 -50.62 -2.10 -1.28
CA ASP A 242 -51.40 -2.04 -0.02
C ASP A 242 -52.66 -2.89 0.39
N SER A 243 -52.53 -3.39 1.63
CA SER A 243 -53.44 -3.41 2.82
C SER A 243 -54.69 -4.34 2.99
N ALA A 244 -54.75 -4.87 4.23
CA ALA A 244 -55.90 -5.03 5.16
C ALA A 244 -56.49 -6.44 5.47
N GLY A 245 -56.71 -6.69 6.78
CA GLY A 245 -57.54 -7.77 7.36
C GLY A 245 -56.83 -8.60 8.44
N GLU A 246 -56.74 -8.14 9.70
CA GLU A 246 -57.63 -8.45 10.85
C GLU A 246 -57.14 -9.60 11.77
N SER A 247 -57.10 -9.30 13.08
CA SER A 247 -56.87 -10.24 14.20
C SER A 247 -58.20 -10.87 14.67
N PRO A 248 -58.17 -11.90 15.55
CA PRO A 248 -58.31 -11.59 16.98
C PRO A 248 -57.57 -12.51 17.99
N ASP A 249 -57.25 -11.84 19.12
CA ASP A 249 -57.19 -12.22 20.55
C ASP A 249 -57.56 -13.63 21.06
N SER A 250 -56.74 -14.14 22.01
CA SER A 250 -57.12 -14.65 23.37
C SER A 250 -55.86 -15.17 24.09
N LYS A 251 -55.18 -14.41 24.96
CA LYS A 251 -55.35 -14.18 26.43
C LYS A 251 -55.48 -15.41 27.35
N LYS A 252 -54.51 -15.47 28.29
CA LYS A 252 -54.58 -15.77 29.75
C LYS A 252 -54.86 -17.23 30.16
N GLU A 253 -54.38 -17.81 31.27
CA GLU A 253 -53.86 -17.38 32.59
C GLU A 253 -53.13 -18.61 33.21
N ALA A 254 -51.94 -18.52 33.83
CA ALA A 254 -51.59 -18.21 35.25
C ALA A 254 -51.49 -19.41 36.23
N SER A 255 -50.66 -19.19 37.27
CA SER A 255 -50.34 -19.99 38.47
C SER A 255 -49.21 -21.04 38.30
N SER A 256 -48.16 -21.12 39.14
CA SER A 256 -47.85 -20.55 40.47
C SER A 256 -46.34 -20.30 40.59
#